data_AF-A0A2G5VJL2-F1
#
_entry.id   AF-A0A2G5VJL2-F1
#
_cell.length_a   1.000
_cell.length_b   1.000
_cell.length_c   1.000
_cell.angle_alpha   90.00
_cell.angle_beta   90.00
_cell.angle_gamma   90.00
#
_symmetry.space_group_name_H-M   'P 1'
#
loop_
_entity.id
_entity.type
_entity.pdbx_description
1 polymer ?
#
loop_
_entity_poly.entity_id
_entity_poly.type
_entity_poly.pdbx_seq_one_letter_code
_entity_poly.pdbx_strand_id
1 'polypeptide(L)'
;MFQRIQSLFQTPEDDKICVNATFDPKIVELILSIGVDDHYFSQEIPLKNPPPVCFTVPVPELEPTICVAITKIDVDPKVEILSGCINLKIEVAHLQLIQIDLQCFQMPI
;
A
#
# COMPACT_ATOMS: atom_id res chain seq x y z
N MET A 1 10.13 5.20 17.45
CA MET A 1 8.69 5.52 17.46
C MET A 1 8.20 5.19 16.06
N PHE A 2 7.26 4.26 15.91
CA PHE A 2 6.79 3.84 14.57
C PHE A 2 5.75 4.84 14.07
N GLN A 3 6.01 5.52 12.97
CA GLN A 3 5.01 6.37 12.32
C GLN A 3 4.11 5.53 11.41
N ARG A 4 2.80 5.81 11.46
CA ARG A 4 1.75 4.99 10.87
C ARG A 4 0.82 5.84 10.01
N ILE A 5 0.63 5.45 8.75
CA ILE A 5 -0.40 6.02 7.87
C ILE A 5 -1.50 4.97 7.70
N GLN A 6 -2.76 5.35 7.96
CA GLN A 6 -3.92 4.48 7.78
C GLN A 6 -4.93 5.15 6.84
N SER A 7 -5.33 4.44 5.78
CA SER A 7 -6.35 4.86 4.83
C SER A 7 -7.47 3.82 4.78
N LEU A 8 -8.72 4.27 4.74
CA LEU A 8 -9.90 3.42 4.63
C LEU A 8 -10.60 3.71 3.29
N PHE A 9 -10.89 2.66 2.54
CA PHE A 9 -11.67 2.71 1.31
C PHE A 9 -12.89 1.78 1.45
N GLN A 10 -14.03 2.23 0.95
CA GLN A 10 -15.26 1.45 0.88
C GLN A 10 -15.48 1.01 -0.56
N THR A 11 -15.75 -0.28 -0.77
CA THR A 11 -16.16 -0.80 -2.08
C THR A 11 -17.65 -0.53 -2.33
N PRO A 12 -18.13 -0.61 -3.58
CA PRO A 12 -19.57 -0.55 -3.87
C PRO A 12 -20.40 -1.66 -3.19
N GLU A 13 -19.75 -2.74 -2.75
CA GLU A 13 -20.36 -3.89 -2.07
C GLU A 13 -20.29 -3.79 -0.53
N ASP A 14 -19.91 -2.61 0.01
CA ASP A 14 -19.77 -2.30 1.45
C ASP A 14 -18.58 -2.98 2.17
N ASP A 15 -17.67 -3.61 1.43
CA ASP A 15 -16.44 -4.17 2.00
C ASP A 15 -15.48 -3.06 2.44
N LYS A 16 -14.81 -3.29 3.57
CA LYS A 16 -13.87 -2.30 4.15
C LYS A 16 -12.44 -2.66 3.80
N ILE A 17 -11.83 -1.86 2.93
CA ILE A 17 -10.40 -1.98 2.61
C ILE A 17 -9.61 -1.01 3.49
N CYS A 18 -8.74 -1.56 4.34
CA CYS A 18 -7.81 -0.79 5.17
C CYS A 18 -6.39 -0.89 4.58
N VAL A 19 -5.71 0.22 4.38
CA VAL A 19 -4.27 0.20 4.07
C VAL A 19 -3.52 0.86 5.21
N ASN A 20 -2.51 0.18 5.72
CA ASN A 20 -1.69 0.62 6.84
C ASN A 20 -0.21 0.54 6.44
N ALA A 21 0.52 1.65 6.53
CA ALA A 21 1.95 1.71 6.26
C ALA A 21 2.71 2.09 7.53
N THR A 22 3.79 1.36 7.86
CA THR A 22 4.66 1.64 9.01
C THR A 22 6.12 1.60 8.58
N PHE A 23 6.92 2.59 8.98
CA PHE A 23 8.37 2.59 8.71
C PHE A 23 9.17 1.96 9.85
N ASP A 24 10.08 1.04 9.50
CA ASP A 24 11.07 0.51 10.44
C ASP A 24 12.48 1.08 10.13
N PRO A 25 12.99 1.99 10.98
CA PRO A 25 14.31 2.60 10.78
C PRO A 25 15.48 1.64 10.97
N LYS A 26 15.28 0.47 11.59
CA LYS A 26 16.38 -0.49 11.86
C LYS A 26 16.77 -1.29 10.62
N ILE A 27 15.81 -1.53 9.74
CA ILE A 27 15.98 -2.32 8.51
C ILE A 27 15.80 -1.48 7.25
N VAL A 28 15.35 -0.22 7.37
CA VAL A 28 15.15 0.72 6.26
C VAL A 28 14.10 0.18 5.28
N GLU A 29 13.01 -0.34 5.85
CA GLU A 29 11.90 -0.94 5.12
C GLU A 29 10.57 -0.33 5.57
N LEU A 30 9.61 -0.37 4.66
CA LEU A 30 8.24 0.03 4.91
C LEU A 30 7.35 -1.20 4.96
N ILE A 31 6.68 -1.40 6.08
CA ILE A 31 5.73 -2.49 6.29
C ILE A 31 4.37 -2.01 5.80
N LEU A 32 3.92 -2.55 4.67
CA LEU A 32 2.59 -2.31 4.14
C LEU A 32 1.66 -3.43 4.59
N SER A 33 0.53 -3.08 5.19
CA SER A 33 -0.52 -4.03 5.58
C SER A 33 -1.84 -3.64 4.93
N ILE A 34 -2.46 -4.57 4.22
CA ILE A 34 -3.78 -4.40 3.60
C ILE A 34 -4.76 -5.29 4.34
N GLY A 35 -5.86 -4.70 4.80
CA GLY A 35 -6.98 -5.37 5.44
C GLY A 35 -8.20 -5.38 4.51
N VAL A 36 -8.87 -6.52 4.36
CA VAL A 36 -10.20 -6.64 3.73
C VAL A 36 -11.08 -7.47 4.66
N ASP A 37 -12.19 -6.91 5.12
CA ASP A 37 -13.15 -7.58 6.03
C ASP A 37 -12.46 -8.36 7.18
N ASP A 38 -11.63 -7.62 7.93
CA ASP A 38 -10.84 -8.11 9.08
C ASP A 38 -9.75 -9.15 8.76
N HIS A 39 -9.49 -9.47 7.48
CA HIS A 39 -8.33 -10.25 7.05
C HIS A 39 -7.18 -9.33 6.66
N TYR A 40 -6.02 -9.50 7.30
CA TYR A 40 -4.85 -8.65 7.10
C TYR A 40 -3.71 -9.39 6.41
N PHE A 41 -3.15 -8.76 5.38
CA PHE A 41 -1.97 -9.20 4.65
C PHE A 41 -0.89 -8.14 4.81
N SER A 42 0.26 -8.52 5.38
CA SER A 42 1.41 -7.63 5.57
C SER A 42 2.56 -8.04 4.68
N GLN A 43 3.28 -7.06 4.13
CA GLN A 43 4.49 -7.27 3.36
C GLN A 43 5.53 -6.19 3.67
N GLU A 44 6.77 -6.62 3.81
CA GLU A 44 7.94 -5.75 3.97
C GLU A 44 8.38 -5.26 2.59
N ILE A 45 8.50 -3.94 2.47
CA ILE A 45 8.84 -3.28 1.21
C ILE A 45 10.18 -2.54 1.39
N PRO A 46 11.22 -2.88 0.63
CA PRO A 46 12.47 -2.13 0.68
C PRO A 46 12.27 -0.71 0.15
N LEU A 47 12.85 0.29 0.83
CA LEU A 47 12.74 1.69 0.37
C LEU A 47 13.46 1.93 -0.97
N LYS A 48 14.49 1.13 -1.28
CA LYS A 48 15.25 1.25 -2.52
C LYS A 48 14.64 0.36 -3.60
N ASN A 49 14.03 0.99 -4.62
CA ASN A 49 13.37 0.32 -5.75
C ASN A 49 12.36 -0.76 -5.29
N PRO A 50 11.31 -0.36 -4.56
CA PRO A 50 10.29 -1.29 -4.10
C PRO A 50 9.62 -2.00 -5.29
N PRO A 51 9.55 -3.35 -5.29
CA PRO A 51 8.67 -4.03 -6.23
C PRO A 51 7.21 -3.73 -5.88
N PRO A 52 6.28 -3.75 -6.86
CA PRO A 52 4.86 -3.76 -6.57
C PRO A 52 4.49 -4.98 -5.71
N VAL A 53 3.68 -4.76 -4.70
CA VAL A 53 3.16 -5.80 -3.81
C VAL A 53 1.73 -6.14 -4.25
N CYS A 54 1.47 -7.40 -4.58
CA CYS A 54 0.17 -7.84 -5.08
C CYS A 54 -0.50 -8.84 -4.14
N PHE A 55 -1.82 -8.70 -3.97
CA PHE A 55 -2.66 -9.58 -3.19
C PHE A 55 -3.92 -9.92 -3.98
N THR A 56 -4.27 -11.20 -4.02
CA THR A 56 -5.57 -11.63 -4.55
C THR A 56 -6.58 -11.57 -3.41
N VAL A 57 -7.62 -10.77 -3.59
CA VAL A 57 -8.71 -10.66 -2.62
C VAL A 57 -9.71 -11.78 -2.92
N PRO A 58 -10.08 -12.62 -1.94
CA PRO A 58 -11.01 -13.72 -2.15
C PRO A 58 -12.47 -13.22 -2.20
N VAL A 59 -12.78 -12.32 -3.15
CA VAL A 59 -14.15 -11.89 -3.44
C VAL A 59 -14.79 -12.93 -4.36
N PRO A 60 -15.95 -13.51 -3.99
CA PRO A 60 -16.67 -14.46 -4.83
C PRO A 60 -16.89 -13.93 -6.26
N GLU A 61 -16.74 -14.79 -7.26
CA GLU A 61 -16.95 -14.50 -8.70
C GLU A 61 -15.92 -13.58 -9.39
N LEU A 62 -15.24 -12.67 -8.68
CA LEU A 62 -14.34 -11.68 -9.29
C LEU A 62 -12.84 -11.91 -9.01
N GLU A 63 -12.50 -12.49 -7.86
CA GLU A 63 -11.13 -12.72 -7.37
C GLU A 63 -10.12 -11.63 -7.79
N PRO A 64 -10.37 -10.35 -7.46
CA PRO A 64 -9.56 -9.27 -7.97
C PRO A 64 -8.15 -9.31 -7.38
N THR A 65 -7.16 -9.06 -8.23
CA THR A 65 -5.77 -8.88 -7.80
C THR A 65 -5.48 -7.40 -7.62
N ILE A 66 -5.15 -7.01 -6.40
CA ILE A 66 -4.78 -5.65 -6.04
C ILE A 66 -3.27 -5.58 -5.90
N CYS A 67 -2.63 -4.77 -6.72
CA CYS A 67 -1.21 -4.45 -6.63
C CYS A 67 -1.02 -3.01 -6.13
N VAL A 68 -0.21 -2.85 -5.10
CA VAL A 68 0.21 -1.55 -4.56
C VAL A 68 1.68 -1.34 -4.87
N ALA A 69 1.99 -0.23 -5.52
CA ALA A 69 3.36 0.19 -5.79
C ALA A 69 3.62 1.54 -5.10
N ILE A 70 4.73 1.62 -4.36
CA ILE A 70 5.21 2.89 -3.82
C ILE A 70 6.26 3.42 -4.78
N THR A 71 6.08 4.64 -5.26
CA THR A 71 6.95 5.27 -6.24
C THR A 71 7.47 6.59 -5.71
N LYS A 72 8.51 7.13 -6.34
CA LYS A 72 9.12 8.42 -5.97
C LYS A 72 9.49 8.49 -4.48
N ILE A 73 10.03 7.38 -3.95
CA ILE A 73 10.51 7.35 -2.57
C ILE A 73 11.72 8.27 -2.46
N ASP A 74 11.66 9.19 -1.50
CA ASP A 74 12.76 10.07 -1.14
C ASP A 74 12.88 10.16 0.38
N VAL A 75 14.12 10.12 0.87
CA VAL A 75 14.44 10.24 2.29
C VAL A 75 15.31 11.49 2.45
N ASP A 76 14.78 12.51 3.12
CA ASP A 76 15.57 13.68 3.52
C ASP A 76 16.10 13.47 4.94
N PRO A 77 17.39 13.12 5.10
CA PRO A 77 17.97 12.88 6.41
C PRO A 77 18.19 14.16 7.22
N LYS A 78 18.07 15.35 6.62
CA LYS A 78 18.28 16.63 7.35
C LYS A 78 17.06 17.05 8.13
N VAL A 79 15.87 16.77 7.59
CA VAL A 79 14.59 17.07 8.23
C VAL A 79 13.88 15.82 8.72
N GLU A 80 14.53 14.65 8.59
CA GLU A 80 14.00 13.35 9.02
C GLU A 80 12.62 13.09 8.40
N ILE A 81 12.50 13.20 7.07
CA ILE A 81 11.24 12.96 6.34
C ILE A 81 11.43 11.88 5.28
N LEU A 82 10.56 10.88 5.30
CA LEU A 82 10.31 9.96 4.20
C LEU A 82 9.11 10.46 3.40
N SER A 83 9.26 10.55 2.09
CA SER A 83 8.16 10.85 1.18
C SER A 83 8.05 9.81 0.08
N GLY A 84 6.85 9.70 -0.51
CA GLY A 84 6.57 8.75 -1.58
C GLY A 84 5.17 8.93 -2.13
N CYS A 85 4.87 8.27 -3.24
CA CYS A 85 3.55 8.26 -3.86
C CYS A 85 3.04 6.83 -3.98
N ILE A 86 1.75 6.63 -3.71
CA ILE A 86 1.13 5.31 -3.77
C ILE A 86 0.40 5.19 -5.11
N ASN A 87 0.68 4.15 -5.87
CA ASN A 87 -0.08 3.78 -7.07
C ASN A 87 -0.75 2.45 -6.80
N LEU A 88 -2.04 2.38 -7.08
CA LEU A 88 -2.87 1.19 -6.89
C LEU A 88 -3.30 0.69 -8.27
N LYS A 89 -3.06 -0.60 -8.53
CA LYS A 89 -3.49 -1.29 -9.73
C LYS A 89 -4.44 -2.41 -9.32
N ILE A 90 -5.62 -2.43 -9.92
CA ILE A 90 -6.61 -3.48 -9.68
C ILE A 90 -6.80 -4.22 -11.00
N GLU A 91 -6.59 -5.52 -10.97
CA GLU A 91 -6.86 -6.44 -12.06
C GLU A 91 -8.06 -7.30 -11.70
N VAL A 92 -9.14 -7.21 -12.49
CA VAL A 92 -10.34 -8.03 -12.32
C VAL A 92 -10.47 -8.99 -13.50
N ALA A 93 -10.68 -10.28 -13.21
CA ALA A 93 -10.89 -11.34 -14.20
C ALA A 93 -9.87 -11.34 -15.35
N HIS A 94 -8.60 -11.01 -15.05
CA HIS A 94 -7.48 -10.94 -16.00
C HIS A 94 -7.63 -9.97 -17.20
N LEU A 95 -8.63 -9.08 -17.18
CA LEU A 95 -9.02 -8.31 -18.37
C LEU A 95 -9.17 -6.80 -18.12
N GLN A 96 -9.51 -6.38 -16.91
CA GLN A 96 -9.69 -4.97 -16.57
C GLN A 96 -8.62 -4.49 -15.59
N LEU A 97 -7.68 -3.71 -16.10
CA LEU A 97 -6.66 -3.00 -15.31
C LEU A 97 -7.16 -1.59 -15.01
N ILE A 98 -7.60 -1.37 -13.77
CA ILE A 98 -7.86 -0.03 -13.26
C ILE A 98 -6.58 0.44 -12.55
N GLN A 99 -5.95 1.48 -13.10
CA GLN A 99 -4.84 2.15 -12.42
C GLN A 99 -5.36 3.41 -11.75
N ILE A 100 -5.12 3.51 -10.46
CA ILE A 100 -5.46 4.64 -9.62
C ILE A 100 -4.16 5.18 -9.03
N ASP A 101 -3.74 6.35 -9.51
CA ASP A 101 -2.65 7.08 -8.90
C ASP A 101 -3.22 7.76 -7.64
N LEU A 102 -2.88 7.24 -6.46
CA LEU A 102 -3.32 7.80 -5.19
C LEU A 102 -2.44 9.01 -4.82
N GLN A 103 -2.74 9.61 -3.67
CA GLN A 103 -2.00 10.76 -3.16
C GLN A 103 -0.59 10.38 -2.72
N CYS A 104 0.31 11.36 -2.81
CA CYS A 104 1.65 11.28 -2.23
C CYS A 104 1.60 11.56 -0.72
N PHE A 105 2.49 10.92 0.02
CA PHE A 105 2.64 11.08 1.46
C PHE A 105 3.99 11.72 1.80
N GLN A 106 3.99 12.42 2.92
CA GLN A 106 5.20 12.85 3.63
C GLN A 106 5.05 12.42 5.07
N MET A 107 6.03 11.67 5.56
CA MET A 107 6.01 11.06 6.87
C MET A 107 7.34 11.37 7.58
N PRO A 108 7.32 12.06 8.72
CA PRO A 108 8.52 12.19 9.53
C PRO A 108 9.04 10.80 9.98
N ILE A 109 10.36 10.61 10.11
CA ILE A 109 10.97 9.29 10.42
C ILE A 109 11.94 9.34 11.59
#